data_AF-B3SW12-F1
#
_entry.id   AF-B3SW12-F1
#
_cell.length_a   1.000
_cell.length_b   1.000
_cell.length_c   1.000
_cell.angle_alpha   90.00
_cell.angle_beta   90.00
_cell.angle_gamma   90.00
#
_symmetry.space_group_name_H-M   'P 1'
#
loop_
_entity.id
_entity.type
_entity.pdbx_description
1 polymer ?
#
loop_
_entity_poly.entity_id
_entity_poly.type
_entity_poly.pdbx_seq_one_letter_code
_entity_poly.pdbx_strand_id
1 'polypeptide(L)'
;SYTIEMGPKGPQWKESPQPFSCSIEDPTKQTKFKGIKTYISYRVTPSHTGRPVYRRYKHFDWLYNRLLHKFTVISVPHLPEKQATGRFEEDFIEKRKRRLILWMNHMTSHPILSQYEG
;
A
#
# COMPACT_ATOMS: atom_id res chain seq x y z
N SER A 1 16.85 -12.95 4.74
CA SER A 1 17.28 -12.06 5.85
C SER A 1 17.54 -10.68 5.26
N TYR A 2 17.22 -9.62 6.00
CA TYR A 2 17.50 -8.24 5.59
C TYR A 2 18.95 -7.89 5.95
N THR A 3 19.68 -7.25 5.05
CA THR A 3 21.12 -7.00 5.22
C THR A 3 21.42 -5.51 5.17
N ILE A 4 22.35 -5.07 6.02
CA ILE A 4 22.93 -3.72 6.01
C ILE A 4 24.32 -3.84 5.38
N GLU A 5 24.65 -2.92 4.49
CA GLU A 5 25.97 -2.82 3.85
C GLU A 5 26.55 -1.42 4.02
N MET A 6 27.87 -1.28 3.84
CA MET A 6 28.55 0.00 3.91
C MET A 6 28.51 0.69 2.54
N GLY A 7 27.80 1.82 2.47
CA GLY A 7 27.75 2.68 1.30
C GLY A 7 28.57 3.97 1.47
N PRO A 8 28.61 4.83 0.44
CA PRO A 8 29.35 6.11 0.48
C PRO A 8 28.82 7.10 1.54
N LYS A 9 27.60 6.89 2.06
CA LYS A 9 26.98 7.71 3.10
C LYS A 9 26.94 7.02 4.48
N GLY A 10 27.65 5.89 4.64
CA GLY A 10 27.62 5.06 5.83
C GLY A 10 26.75 3.80 5.68
N PRO A 11 26.32 3.19 6.79
CA PRO A 11 25.48 1.99 6.76
C PRO A 11 24.14 2.24 6.05
N GLN A 12 23.79 1.38 5.09
CA GLN A 12 22.54 1.47 4.33
C GLN A 12 21.90 0.09 4.16
N TRP A 13 20.58 0.06 3.92
CA TRP A 13 19.91 -1.18 3.54
C TRP A 13 20.42 -1.66 2.19
N LYS A 14 20.73 -2.95 2.09
CA LYS A 14 20.97 -3.58 0.79
C LYS A 14 19.69 -3.53 -0.05
N GLU A 15 19.84 -3.17 -1.32
CA GLU A 15 18.74 -3.07 -2.29
C GLU A 15 17.95 -4.38 -2.42
N SER A 16 16.66 -4.24 -2.79
CA SER A 16 15.81 -5.41 -3.02
C SER A 16 16.31 -6.22 -4.22
N PRO A 17 16.46 -7.56 -4.10
CA PRO A 17 16.91 -8.39 -5.22
C PRO A 17 15.87 -8.47 -6.35
N GLN A 18 14.61 -8.17 -6.07
CA GLN A 18 13.50 -8.18 -7.02
C GLN A 18 12.70 -6.87 -6.91
N PRO A 19 13.24 -5.75 -7.40
CA PRO A 19 12.53 -4.48 -7.35
C PRO A 19 11.28 -4.54 -8.25
N PHE A 20 10.20 -3.94 -7.77
CA PHE A 20 8.97 -3.81 -8.54
C PHE A 20 8.29 -2.48 -8.20
N SER A 21 7.36 -2.07 -9.05
CA SER A 21 6.44 -0.97 -8.76
C SER A 21 5.02 -1.49 -8.72
N CYS A 22 4.10 -0.70 -8.17
CA CYS A 22 2.71 -1.10 -8.10
C CYS A 22 1.80 0.08 -8.40
N SER A 23 0.99 -0.04 -9.46
CA SER A 23 0.02 0.99 -9.82
C SER A 23 -1.25 0.85 -8.99
N ILE A 24 -1.86 2.00 -8.68
CA ILE A 24 -3.20 2.07 -8.08
C ILE A 24 -4.08 2.88 -9.03
N GLU A 25 -5.01 2.17 -9.66
CA GLU A 25 -5.92 2.72 -10.67
C GLU A 25 -7.27 3.15 -10.06
N ASP A 26 -8.23 3.45 -10.94
CA ASP A 26 -9.49 4.08 -10.57
C ASP A 26 -10.33 3.27 -9.56
N PRO A 27 -11.00 3.99 -8.66
CA PRO A 27 -11.83 3.40 -7.62
C PRO A 27 -13.10 2.81 -8.23
N THR A 28 -13.40 1.57 -7.90
CA THR A 28 -14.62 0.87 -8.30
C THR A 28 -15.53 0.68 -7.10
N LYS A 29 -16.83 0.95 -7.27
CA LYS A 29 -17.86 0.58 -6.30
C LYS A 29 -18.11 -0.93 -6.41
N GLN A 30 -17.87 -1.64 -5.31
CA GLN A 30 -18.14 -3.08 -5.21
C GLN A 30 -19.16 -3.36 -4.10
N THR A 31 -19.93 -4.42 -4.29
CA THR A 31 -20.93 -4.88 -3.31
C THR A 31 -20.54 -6.24 -2.71
N LYS A 32 -21.02 -6.50 -1.51
CA LYS A 32 -20.94 -7.78 -0.80
C LYS A 32 -22.34 -8.14 -0.29
N PHE A 33 -22.52 -9.42 0.05
CA PHE A 33 -23.78 -9.93 0.61
C PHE A 33 -24.98 -9.60 -0.29
N LYS A 34 -24.88 -9.96 -1.59
CA LYS A 34 -25.94 -9.74 -2.59
C LYS A 34 -26.46 -8.28 -2.63
N GLY A 35 -25.57 -7.31 -2.52
CA GLY A 35 -25.92 -5.88 -2.62
C GLY A 35 -26.09 -5.16 -1.28
N ILE A 36 -26.17 -5.87 -0.16
CA ILE A 36 -26.41 -5.27 1.17
C ILE A 36 -25.26 -4.34 1.60
N LYS A 37 -24.02 -4.63 1.18
CA LYS A 37 -22.84 -3.87 1.63
C LYS A 37 -21.99 -3.34 0.48
N THR A 38 -22.00 -2.03 0.32
CA THR A 38 -21.18 -1.34 -0.71
C THR A 38 -19.89 -0.75 -0.12
N TYR A 39 -18.80 -0.83 -0.89
CA TYR A 39 -17.50 -0.26 -0.57
C TYR A 39 -16.75 0.16 -1.83
N ILE A 40 -15.75 1.04 -1.66
CA ILE A 40 -14.81 1.40 -2.71
C ILE A 40 -13.61 0.46 -2.66
N SER A 41 -13.24 -0.09 -3.81
CA SER A 41 -12.01 -0.84 -4.03
C SER A 41 -11.15 -0.16 -5.07
N TYR A 42 -9.84 -0.28 -4.89
CA TYR A 42 -8.83 0.18 -5.83
C TYR A 42 -8.26 -1.03 -6.56
N ARG A 43 -8.06 -0.91 -7.87
CA ARG A 43 -7.32 -1.90 -8.66
C ARG A 43 -5.83 -1.65 -8.44
N VAL A 44 -5.14 -2.69 -7.97
CA VAL A 44 -3.73 -2.67 -7.60
C VAL A 44 -3.01 -3.63 -8.53
N THR A 45 -2.04 -3.15 -9.32
CA THR A 45 -1.34 -3.97 -10.33
C THR A 45 0.17 -3.93 -10.08
N PRO A 46 0.77 -5.00 -9.54
CA PRO A 46 2.22 -5.11 -9.40
C PRO A 46 2.90 -5.31 -10.76
N SER A 47 4.01 -4.63 -11.00
CA SER A 47 4.74 -4.69 -12.28
C SER A 47 5.37 -6.06 -12.55
N HIS A 48 5.73 -6.81 -11.51
CA HIS A 48 6.41 -8.11 -11.64
C HIS A 48 5.44 -9.25 -12.02
N THR A 49 4.16 -9.17 -11.64
CA THR A 49 3.16 -10.18 -12.04
C THR A 49 2.25 -9.71 -13.17
N GLY A 50 2.02 -8.40 -13.31
CA GLY A 50 1.01 -7.82 -14.20
C GLY A 50 -0.43 -8.23 -13.85
N ARG A 51 -0.64 -8.97 -12.75
CA ARG A 51 -1.96 -9.51 -12.36
C ARG A 51 -2.67 -8.54 -11.43
N PRO A 52 -3.78 -7.91 -11.85
CA PRO A 52 -4.48 -6.95 -11.01
C PRO A 52 -5.20 -7.62 -9.86
N VAL A 53 -5.20 -6.96 -8.70
CA VAL A 53 -5.99 -7.36 -7.52
C VAL A 53 -6.82 -6.18 -7.01
N TYR A 54 -8.03 -6.45 -6.54
CA TYR A 54 -8.89 -5.42 -5.97
C TYR A 54 -8.73 -5.35 -4.46
N ARG A 55 -8.40 -4.16 -3.94
CA ARG A 55 -8.23 -3.92 -2.51
C ARG A 55 -8.99 -2.68 -2.07
N ARG A 56 -9.82 -2.83 -1.03
CA ARG A 56 -10.48 -1.70 -0.35
C ARG A 56 -9.54 -1.09 0.67
N TYR A 57 -9.80 0.16 1.07
CA TYR A 57 -9.02 0.85 2.11
C TYR A 57 -8.76 0.00 3.36
N LYS A 58 -9.77 -0.76 3.85
CA LYS A 58 -9.62 -1.63 5.03
C LYS A 58 -8.51 -2.70 4.86
N HIS A 59 -8.22 -3.15 3.64
CA HIS A 59 -7.13 -4.09 3.40
C HIS A 59 -5.76 -3.42 3.52
N PHE A 60 -5.63 -2.15 3.08
CA PHE A 60 -4.42 -1.35 3.29
C PHE A 60 -4.21 -1.09 4.79
N ASP A 61 -5.27 -0.70 5.51
CA ASP A 61 -5.24 -0.50 6.97
C ASP A 61 -4.78 -1.76 7.71
N TRP A 62 -5.28 -2.94 7.32
CA TRP A 62 -4.80 -4.20 7.87
C TRP A 62 -3.30 -4.41 7.65
N LEU A 63 -2.81 -4.18 6.42
CA LEU A 63 -1.39 -4.33 6.09
C LEU A 63 -0.54 -3.33 6.87
N TYR A 64 -0.95 -2.07 6.96
CA TYR A 64 -0.25 -1.03 7.71
C TYR A 64 -0.06 -1.43 9.19
N ASN A 65 -1.10 -1.93 9.85
CA ASN A 65 -0.98 -2.40 11.23
C ASN A 65 -0.03 -3.60 11.38
N ARG A 66 -0.01 -4.53 10.40
CA ARG A 66 0.95 -5.63 10.38
C ARG A 66 2.39 -5.13 10.26
N LEU A 67 2.63 -4.16 9.39
CA LEU A 67 3.94 -3.54 9.20
C LEU A 67 4.41 -2.83 10.47
N LEU A 68 3.54 -2.05 11.12
CA LEU A 68 3.86 -1.38 12.39
C LEU A 68 4.22 -2.39 13.50
N HIS A 69 3.50 -3.50 13.59
CA HIS A 69 3.82 -4.55 14.57
C HIS A 69 5.12 -5.28 14.25
N LYS A 70 5.47 -5.44 12.96
CA LYS A 70 6.64 -6.20 12.53
C LYS A 70 7.92 -5.36 12.60
N PHE A 71 7.86 -4.09 12.23
CA PHE A 71 9.04 -3.25 12.05
C PHE A 71 9.03 -2.09 13.05
N THR A 72 9.83 -2.23 14.10
CA THR A 72 9.95 -1.21 15.17
C THR A 72 10.92 -0.08 14.84
N VAL A 73 11.88 -0.33 13.94
CA VAL A 73 12.96 0.61 13.57
C VAL A 73 12.81 1.20 12.18
N ILE A 74 11.80 0.77 11.42
CA ILE A 74 11.52 1.28 10.07
C ILE A 74 10.37 2.26 10.15
N SER A 75 10.55 3.45 9.59
CA SER A 75 9.47 4.43 9.44
C SER A 75 8.48 3.96 8.36
N VAL A 76 7.36 3.39 8.80
CA VAL A 76 6.30 2.93 7.88
C VAL A 76 5.47 4.15 7.44
N PRO A 77 5.28 4.38 6.13
CA PRO A 77 4.52 5.52 5.63
C PRO A 77 3.07 5.47 6.15
N HIS A 78 2.55 6.62 6.57
CA HIS A 78 1.20 6.71 7.13
C HIS A 78 0.13 6.59 6.04
N LEU A 79 -0.97 5.92 6.35
CA LEU A 79 -2.12 5.85 5.46
C LEU A 79 -2.94 7.16 5.48
N PRO A 80 -3.68 7.47 4.38
CA PRO A 80 -4.66 8.55 4.40
C PRO A 80 -5.76 8.28 5.43
N GLU A 81 -6.46 9.34 5.84
CA GLU A 81 -7.45 9.29 6.92
C GLU A 81 -8.60 8.30 6.68
N LYS A 82 -9.03 7.71 7.80
CA LYS A 82 -10.28 6.95 7.89
C LYS A 82 -11.43 7.96 7.94
N GLN A 83 -12.38 7.81 7.01
CA GLN A 83 -13.60 8.62 6.99
C GLN A 83 -14.79 7.68 6.84
N ALA A 84 -15.76 7.80 7.74
CA ALA A 84 -16.99 7.01 7.74
C ALA A 84 -18.09 7.72 6.95
N THR A 85 -18.36 8.98 7.27
CA THR A 85 -19.27 9.88 6.56
C THR A 85 -18.63 10.36 5.26
N GLY A 86 -19.41 10.60 4.20
CA GLY A 86 -18.86 11.09 2.92
C GLY A 86 -17.91 10.12 2.21
N ARG A 87 -17.81 8.85 2.64
CA ARG A 87 -16.88 7.86 2.07
C ARG A 87 -17.09 7.51 0.59
N PHE A 88 -18.18 8.01 0.01
CA PHE A 88 -18.56 7.84 -1.38
C PHE A 88 -18.50 9.14 -2.20
N GLU A 89 -18.12 10.25 -1.58
CA GLU A 89 -17.90 11.54 -2.25
C GLU A 89 -16.68 11.44 -3.17
N GLU A 90 -16.79 12.02 -4.35
CA GLU A 90 -15.79 11.91 -5.40
C GLU A 90 -14.46 12.55 -4.99
N ASP A 91 -14.50 13.78 -4.48
CA ASP A 91 -13.32 14.50 -3.96
C ASP A 91 -12.57 13.69 -2.90
N PHE A 92 -13.32 13.06 -2.00
CA PHE A 92 -12.75 12.23 -0.95
C PHE A 92 -12.06 10.99 -1.52
N ILE A 93 -12.74 10.31 -2.44
CA ILE A 93 -12.23 9.12 -3.12
C ILE A 93 -10.95 9.46 -3.90
N GLU A 94 -10.93 10.58 -4.63
CA GLU A 94 -9.80 11.01 -5.43
C GLU A 94 -8.60 11.42 -4.55
N LYS A 95 -8.82 12.24 -3.52
CA LYS A 95 -7.79 12.63 -2.55
C LYS A 95 -7.18 11.40 -1.88
N ARG A 96 -8.01 10.42 -1.50
CA ARG A 96 -7.55 9.15 -0.94
C ARG A 96 -6.74 8.35 -1.96
N LYS A 97 -7.17 8.25 -3.23
CA LYS A 97 -6.42 7.56 -4.29
C LYS A 97 -5.02 8.15 -4.44
N ARG A 98 -4.91 9.48 -4.57
CA ARG A 98 -3.61 10.18 -4.70
C ARG A 98 -2.67 9.85 -3.54
N ARG A 99 -3.18 9.86 -2.30
CA ARG A 99 -2.37 9.51 -1.11
C ARG A 99 -2.02 8.02 -1.04
N LEU A 100 -2.91 7.12 -1.48
CA LEU A 100 -2.60 5.69 -1.57
C LEU A 100 -1.53 5.39 -2.62
N ILE A 101 -1.50 6.12 -3.75
CA ILE A 101 -0.43 6.01 -4.75
C ILE A 101 0.92 6.39 -4.12
N LEU A 102 1.00 7.51 -3.41
CA LEU A 102 2.22 7.93 -2.72
C LEU A 102 2.67 6.91 -1.67
N TRP A 103 1.72 6.39 -0.89
CA TRP A 103 1.98 5.35 0.10
C TRP A 103 2.54 4.08 -0.56
N MET A 104 1.93 3.62 -1.66
CA MET A 104 2.37 2.43 -2.37
C MET A 104 3.75 2.60 -2.99
N ASN A 105 4.02 3.75 -3.62
CA ASN A 105 5.32 4.06 -4.20
C ASN A 105 6.43 4.00 -3.13
N HIS A 106 6.19 4.57 -1.94
CA HIS A 106 7.12 4.52 -0.81
C HIS A 106 7.32 3.09 -0.28
N MET A 107 6.25 2.29 -0.25
CA MET A 107 6.32 0.87 0.16
C MET A 107 7.16 0.04 -0.82
N THR A 108 6.94 0.21 -2.12
CA THR A 108 7.63 -0.58 -3.16
C THR A 108 9.07 -0.12 -3.40
N SER A 109 9.41 1.14 -3.11
CA SER A 109 10.79 1.64 -3.22
C SER A 109 11.66 1.28 -2.01
N HIS A 110 11.06 0.96 -0.86
CA HIS A 110 11.83 0.64 0.33
C HIS A 110 12.40 -0.79 0.25
N PRO A 111 13.72 -1.00 0.39
CA PRO A 111 14.35 -2.31 0.20
C PRO A 111 13.77 -3.40 1.12
N ILE A 112 13.46 -3.04 2.36
CA ILE A 112 12.91 -3.99 3.35
C ILE A 112 11.39 -4.19 3.22
N LEU A 113 10.60 -3.10 3.17
CA LEU A 113 9.14 -3.19 3.17
C LEU A 113 8.59 -3.87 1.91
N SER A 114 9.23 -3.69 0.76
CA SER A 114 8.84 -4.33 -0.51
C SER A 114 8.99 -5.85 -0.51
N GLN A 115 9.81 -6.41 0.39
CA GLN A 115 10.08 -7.84 0.52
C GLN A 115 9.30 -8.49 1.67
N TYR A 116 8.33 -7.79 2.27
CA TYR A 116 7.58 -8.32 3.41
C TYR A 116 6.59 -9.42 3.00
N GLU A 117 6.81 -10.63 3.51
CA GLU A 117 5.87 -11.75 3.46
C GLU A 117 5.13 -11.80 4.81
N GLY A 118 3.84 -11.44 4.81
CA GLY A 118 3.02 -11.28 6.01
C GLY A 118 2.13 -12.48 6.34
#